data_AF-A0A9D5K450-F1
#
_entry.id   AF-A0A9D5K450-F1
#
_cell.length_a   1.000
_cell.length_b   1.000
_cell.length_c   1.000
_cell.angle_alpha   90.00
_cell.angle_beta   90.00
_cell.angle_gamma   90.00
#
_symmetry.space_group_name_H-M   'P 1'
#
loop_
_entity.id
_entity.type
_entity.pdbx_description
1 polymer ?
#
loop_
_entity_poly.entity_id
_entity_poly.type
_entity_poly.pdbx_seq_one_letter_code
_entity_poly.pdbx_strand_id
1 'polypeptide(L)'
;MNARGKRFGQGFVAVDLSAMAGNNSGGGFLMKGRILASLAGMVLLAGVLGRSAFGQFPDTLWIPVTFYDFHSDGSNPEFEAERFNGGVKTNMVADELGADGKPTVGSSPHLNQYIKYWFRPWTEAAQGDYTIPDYEVLNPDDPHNKANIQYNGPETVSYDTAFKNTVIRDSLPFRHVGRGVYEFSRTGRGSEEEFFWIDGRGFGNEGRDHNYSFTMQLDWTFEKKSGMTFDFNGDDDVWVYVDGKLALDLGGIHNAANKSFAVDDIPDLVDGEEYEFKLFYAERHTVRSTIKITTNIITAPPNELTIKVQPDSTIQAGQTVTGFAELMSDTGLVTEFPGEFEWGFVDVNAHNDDSTFEQRSNTEIAFTPTEAHTTVKVWATYTDDYEGVLIDDTVNIVVVPGPATHVVIEPSAVAADGYWDDNPKAFIQIGANQTTNDQMYAILRD
;
A
#
# COMPACT_ATOMS: atom_id res chain seq x y z
N MET A 1 34.29 48.75 -22.45
CA MET A 1 35.59 48.30 -21.91
C MET A 1 35.32 47.32 -20.77
N ASN A 2 35.83 46.09 -20.90
CA ASN A 2 35.97 44.97 -19.94
C ASN A 2 34.72 44.56 -19.12
N ALA A 3 33.98 43.49 -19.39
CA ALA A 3 34.27 42.06 -19.64
C ALA A 3 34.77 41.28 -18.40
N ARG A 4 33.93 40.37 -17.88
CA ARG A 4 34.19 38.91 -17.78
C ARG A 4 32.97 38.18 -17.21
N GLY A 5 32.38 37.31 -18.04
CA GLY A 5 31.42 36.28 -17.63
C GLY A 5 32.13 34.95 -17.32
N LYS A 6 31.43 34.09 -16.58
CA LYS A 6 31.72 32.65 -16.51
C LYS A 6 30.42 31.89 -16.81
N ARG A 7 30.41 31.18 -17.93
CA ARG A 7 29.58 30.01 -18.22
C ARG A 7 30.54 28.83 -18.32
N PHE A 8 30.21 27.69 -17.72
CA PHE A 8 30.78 26.40 -18.10
C PHE A 8 29.63 25.46 -18.43
N GLY A 9 29.61 25.04 -19.69
CA GLY A 9 28.73 24.02 -20.23
C GLY A 9 29.36 22.64 -20.18
N GLN A 10 28.50 21.67 -20.45
CA GLN A 10 28.75 20.24 -20.60
C GLN A 10 29.85 19.95 -21.63
N GLY A 11 30.63 18.89 -21.36
CA GLY A 11 31.59 18.34 -22.29
C GLY A 11 31.67 16.82 -22.15
N PHE A 12 31.11 16.12 -23.14
CA PHE A 12 31.38 14.71 -23.42
C PHE A 12 32.87 14.54 -23.78
N VAL A 13 33.50 13.47 -23.27
CA VAL A 13 34.85 13.06 -23.67
C VAL A 13 34.73 11.80 -24.53
N ALA A 14 35.03 11.97 -25.82
CA ALA A 14 35.41 10.88 -26.72
C ALA A 14 36.93 10.66 -26.58
N VAL A 15 37.36 9.41 -26.44
CA VAL A 15 38.78 9.03 -26.49
C VAL A 15 39.05 8.43 -27.86
N ASP A 16 39.85 9.17 -28.63
CA ASP A 16 40.43 8.78 -29.92
C ASP A 16 41.71 7.97 -29.68
N LEU A 17 41.83 6.84 -30.37
CA LEU A 17 42.96 5.93 -30.36
C LEU A 17 43.76 6.16 -31.66
N SER A 18 44.83 6.96 -31.60
CA SER A 18 45.89 6.86 -32.60
C SER A 18 47.25 7.42 -32.14
N ALA A 19 48.29 6.73 -32.62
CA ALA A 19 49.69 7.11 -32.72
C ALA A 19 50.56 7.09 -31.45
N MET A 20 51.43 6.08 -31.35
CA MET A 20 52.89 6.31 -31.45
C MET A 20 53.59 5.06 -31.99
N ALA A 21 54.24 5.22 -33.15
CA ALA A 21 55.23 4.32 -33.72
C ALA A 21 56.61 4.99 -33.66
N GLY A 22 57.65 4.18 -33.44
CA GLY A 22 59.08 4.55 -33.45
C GLY A 22 59.71 4.40 -32.06
N ASN A 23 60.80 3.66 -31.84
CA ASN A 23 61.88 3.31 -32.75
C ASN A 23 62.67 2.07 -32.25
N ASN A 24 63.39 1.48 -33.21
CA ASN A 24 64.09 0.19 -33.24
C ASN A 24 65.10 -0.15 -32.13
N SER A 25 65.22 -1.46 -31.91
CA SER A 25 66.43 -2.31 -32.09
C SER A 25 66.59 -3.26 -30.90
N GLY A 26 66.94 -4.54 -31.01
CA GLY A 26 67.18 -5.45 -32.11
C GLY A 26 67.35 -6.84 -31.48
N GLY A 27 67.09 -7.91 -32.25
CA GLY A 27 67.22 -9.28 -31.74
C GLY A 27 66.42 -10.26 -32.58
N GLY A 28 66.99 -10.65 -33.71
CA GLY A 28 66.36 -11.56 -34.67
C GLY A 28 66.37 -13.03 -34.26
N PHE A 29 65.37 -13.73 -34.80
CA PHE A 29 65.30 -15.15 -35.15
C PHE A 29 65.30 -16.17 -33.98
N LEU A 30 64.16 -16.73 -33.55
CA LEU A 30 63.34 -17.81 -34.19
C LEU A 30 64.23 -18.91 -34.80
N MET A 31 64.09 -20.20 -34.50
CA MET A 31 62.86 -20.98 -34.40
C MET A 31 63.20 -22.38 -33.83
N LYS A 32 62.36 -22.97 -32.97
CA LYS A 32 62.16 -24.43 -32.84
C LYS A 32 60.89 -24.74 -32.04
N GLY A 33 59.98 -25.50 -32.66
CA GLY A 33 59.30 -26.61 -32.00
C GLY A 33 57.92 -26.40 -31.35
N ARG A 34 56.87 -26.53 -32.16
CA ARG A 34 55.68 -27.41 -32.02
C ARG A 34 54.97 -27.61 -30.65
N ILE A 35 53.66 -27.29 -30.72
CA ILE A 35 52.45 -28.01 -30.21
C ILE A 35 52.15 -27.97 -28.69
N LEU A 36 51.03 -27.32 -28.31
CA LEU A 36 49.87 -27.95 -27.64
C LEU A 36 48.74 -26.93 -27.44
N ALA A 37 47.49 -27.44 -27.52
CA ALA A 37 46.24 -26.73 -27.44
C ALA A 37 45.84 -26.36 -25.99
N SER A 38 45.04 -25.31 -25.81
CA SER A 38 44.06 -25.22 -24.73
C SER A 38 42.98 -24.17 -25.03
N LEU A 39 41.72 -24.61 -24.85
CA LEU A 39 40.50 -23.83 -24.67
C LEU A 39 40.71 -22.54 -23.85
N ALA A 40 40.09 -21.45 -24.31
CA ALA A 40 39.56 -20.37 -23.49
C ALA A 40 38.32 -19.87 -24.25
N GLY A 41 37.08 -20.03 -23.78
CA GLY A 41 36.62 -19.69 -22.44
C GLY A 41 36.22 -18.21 -22.45
N MET A 42 35.15 -17.86 -23.17
CA MET A 42 34.56 -16.52 -23.10
C MET A 42 33.93 -16.34 -21.72
N VAL A 43 34.64 -15.61 -20.87
CA VAL A 43 34.10 -14.99 -19.67
C VAL A 43 33.14 -13.90 -20.14
N LEU A 44 31.84 -14.20 -20.17
CA LEU A 44 30.80 -13.19 -20.22
C LEU A 44 30.68 -12.61 -18.81
N LEU A 45 31.22 -11.40 -18.70
CA LEU A 45 31.23 -10.55 -17.53
C LEU A 45 29.79 -10.36 -17.04
N ALA A 46 29.48 -10.95 -15.88
CA ALA A 46 28.26 -10.70 -15.14
C ALA A 46 28.19 -9.20 -14.79
N GLY A 47 27.48 -8.45 -15.62
CA GLY A 47 27.07 -7.09 -15.31
C GLY A 47 26.09 -7.15 -14.15
N VAL A 48 26.59 -6.79 -12.97
CA VAL A 48 25.79 -6.38 -11.82
C VAL A 48 24.99 -5.14 -12.25
N LEU A 49 23.82 -5.36 -12.84
CA LEU A 49 22.77 -4.36 -12.88
C LEU A 49 21.98 -4.52 -11.59
N GLY A 50 21.93 -3.45 -10.82
CA GLY A 50 21.35 -3.40 -9.49
C GLY A 50 19.97 -4.02 -9.46
N ARG A 51 19.77 -4.92 -8.49
CA ARG A 51 18.45 -5.37 -8.07
C ARG A 51 17.62 -4.13 -7.77
N SER A 52 16.62 -3.87 -8.60
CA SER A 52 15.55 -2.93 -8.29
C SER A 52 14.87 -3.40 -7.00
N ALA A 53 14.65 -2.46 -6.07
CA ALA A 53 14.04 -2.70 -4.77
C ALA A 53 12.65 -3.36 -4.93
N PHE A 54 12.41 -4.42 -4.15
CA PHE A 54 11.12 -5.10 -4.06
C PHE A 54 10.13 -4.20 -3.29
N GLY A 55 8.91 -4.05 -3.82
CA GLY A 55 7.87 -3.10 -3.39
C GLY A 55 7.11 -3.50 -2.13
N GLN A 56 7.77 -3.28 -0.99
CA GLN A 56 7.28 -3.19 0.39
C GLN A 56 5.87 -2.56 0.50
N PHE A 57 5.07 -2.93 1.53
CA PHE A 57 3.88 -2.17 1.96
C PHE A 57 4.14 -0.66 1.78
N PRO A 58 3.19 0.15 1.27
CA PRO A 58 3.44 1.56 1.04
C PRO A 58 4.07 2.20 2.27
N ASP A 59 5.24 2.83 2.11
CA ASP A 59 5.97 3.48 3.21
C ASP A 59 5.07 4.46 3.98
N THR A 60 4.06 5.02 3.31
CA THR A 60 3.08 5.93 3.89
C THR A 60 1.71 5.77 3.24
N LEU A 61 0.67 5.63 4.06
CA LEU A 61 -0.74 5.81 3.68
C LEU A 61 -1.19 7.21 4.09
N TRP A 62 -1.86 7.93 3.19
CA TRP A 62 -2.45 9.24 3.48
C TRP A 62 -3.92 9.07 3.81
N ILE A 63 -4.24 9.06 5.10
CA ILE A 63 -5.58 8.73 5.59
C ILE A 63 -6.41 10.01 5.70
N PRO A 64 -7.57 10.11 4.99
CA PRO A 64 -8.40 11.28 5.05
C PRO A 64 -8.91 11.57 6.46
N VAL A 65 -8.87 12.85 6.84
CA VAL A 65 -9.42 13.35 8.11
C VAL A 65 -10.17 14.66 7.87
N THR A 66 -11.14 14.93 8.74
CA THR A 66 -11.86 16.21 8.77
C THR A 66 -11.61 16.88 10.11
N PHE A 67 -11.03 18.09 10.06
CA PHE A 67 -10.90 18.96 11.21
C PHE A 67 -12.06 19.93 11.29
N TYR A 68 -12.49 20.23 12.51
CA TYR A 68 -13.40 21.33 12.82
C TYR A 68 -12.63 22.31 13.70
N ASP A 69 -12.22 23.42 13.09
CA ASP A 69 -11.39 24.44 13.71
C ASP A 69 -12.26 25.50 14.40
N PHE A 70 -12.21 25.57 15.71
CA PHE A 70 -12.96 26.52 16.54
C PHE A 70 -12.11 27.75 16.88
N HIS A 71 -12.77 28.84 17.25
CA HIS A 71 -12.05 29.97 17.82
C HIS A 71 -11.39 29.60 19.16
N SER A 72 -10.11 29.91 19.30
CA SER A 72 -9.30 29.90 20.54
C SER A 72 -9.45 31.19 21.37
N ASP A 73 -10.33 32.11 20.97
CA ASP A 73 -10.64 33.35 21.69
C ASP A 73 -11.57 33.18 22.92
N GLY A 74 -11.96 31.94 23.24
CA GLY A 74 -12.85 31.60 24.35
C GLY A 74 -14.34 31.66 24.01
N SER A 75 -14.71 31.90 22.75
CA SER A 75 -16.12 31.85 22.31
C SER A 75 -16.72 30.44 22.30
N ASN A 76 -15.91 29.38 22.31
CA ASN A 76 -16.35 28.02 22.60
C ASN A 76 -16.28 27.76 24.11
N PRO A 77 -17.42 27.66 24.83
CA PRO A 77 -17.44 27.54 26.29
C PRO A 77 -16.88 26.23 26.86
N GLU A 78 -16.63 25.24 25.99
CA GLU A 78 -16.14 23.91 26.38
C GLU A 78 -14.66 23.70 26.06
N PHE A 79 -14.03 24.71 25.46
CA PHE A 79 -12.61 24.71 25.09
C PHE A 79 -11.89 25.79 25.89
N GLU A 80 -10.61 25.57 26.17
CA GLU A 80 -9.77 26.49 26.94
C GLU A 80 -10.35 26.89 28.30
N ALA A 81 -11.05 25.93 28.87
CA ALA A 81 -11.68 26.10 30.14
C ALA A 81 -10.54 26.21 31.21
N GLU A 82 -10.45 27.33 31.93
CA GLU A 82 -9.44 27.54 33.00
C GLU A 82 -9.77 26.81 34.33
N ARG A 83 -8.72 26.30 35.01
CA ARG A 83 -8.72 25.83 36.42
C ARG A 83 -9.46 24.52 36.75
N PHE A 84 -9.56 23.57 35.83
CA PHE A 84 -10.39 22.38 36.04
C PHE A 84 -9.66 21.13 36.56
N ASN A 85 -10.43 20.25 37.21
CA ASN A 85 -9.97 18.93 37.64
C ASN A 85 -9.76 18.00 36.42
N GLY A 86 -8.61 18.18 35.75
CA GLY A 86 -8.19 17.37 34.61
C GLY A 86 -7.97 15.89 34.94
N GLY A 87 -7.31 15.20 34.03
CA GLY A 87 -7.11 13.75 34.06
C GLY A 87 -8.16 13.00 33.24
N VAL A 88 -7.84 11.73 32.97
CA VAL A 88 -8.67 10.84 32.16
C VAL A 88 -10.08 10.72 32.73
N LYS A 89 -11.07 10.92 31.88
CA LYS A 89 -12.51 10.73 32.12
C LYS A 89 -13.03 9.67 31.15
N THR A 90 -13.99 8.91 31.62
CA THR A 90 -14.73 7.91 30.83
C THR A 90 -16.22 8.20 30.90
N ASN A 91 -16.97 7.66 29.95
CA ASN A 91 -18.41 7.87 29.76
C ASN A 91 -18.78 9.32 29.48
N MET A 92 -17.85 10.11 28.94
CA MET A 92 -18.14 11.46 28.46
C MET A 92 -19.04 11.43 27.22
N VAL A 93 -18.89 10.38 26.41
CA VAL A 93 -19.71 10.09 25.23
C VAL A 93 -20.57 8.86 25.47
N ALA A 94 -21.65 8.72 24.72
CA ALA A 94 -22.50 7.53 24.76
C ALA A 94 -21.78 6.33 24.13
N ASP A 95 -22.19 5.13 24.55
CA ASP A 95 -21.65 3.85 24.05
C ASP A 95 -21.98 3.62 22.57
N GLU A 96 -23.00 4.30 22.04
CA GLU A 96 -23.40 4.23 20.64
C GLU A 96 -23.33 5.61 19.98
N LEU A 97 -22.97 5.66 18.70
CA LEU A 97 -23.05 6.87 17.90
C LEU A 97 -24.51 7.29 17.68
N GLY A 98 -24.73 8.59 17.52
CA GLY A 98 -26.01 9.12 17.07
C GLY A 98 -26.35 8.68 15.64
N ALA A 99 -27.60 8.92 15.22
CA ALA A 99 -28.08 8.56 13.88
C ALA A 99 -27.30 9.21 12.72
N ASP A 100 -26.53 10.27 13.00
CA ASP A 100 -25.64 10.95 12.07
C ASP A 100 -24.19 10.42 12.10
N GLY A 101 -23.94 9.32 12.82
CA GLY A 101 -22.63 8.70 12.94
C GLY A 101 -21.64 9.54 13.74
N LYS A 102 -22.11 10.35 14.70
CA LYS A 102 -21.28 11.23 15.54
C LYS A 102 -21.49 10.95 17.02
N PRO A 103 -20.51 11.28 17.89
CA PRO A 103 -20.66 11.12 19.34
C PRO A 103 -21.83 11.94 19.88
N THR A 104 -22.53 11.35 20.85
CA THR A 104 -23.55 12.02 21.68
C THR A 104 -23.12 12.04 23.14
N VAL A 105 -23.74 12.88 23.95
CA VAL A 105 -23.42 13.03 25.38
C VAL A 105 -23.57 11.69 26.12
N GLY A 106 -22.57 11.33 26.91
CA GLY A 106 -22.54 10.11 27.72
C GLY A 106 -23.17 10.26 29.10
N SER A 107 -22.96 9.25 29.95
CA SER A 107 -23.53 9.21 31.31
C SER A 107 -22.76 10.06 32.33
N SER A 108 -21.51 10.43 32.02
CA SER A 108 -20.65 11.27 32.86
C SER A 108 -19.94 12.35 32.02
N PRO A 109 -20.68 13.31 31.44
CA PRO A 109 -20.09 14.38 30.66
C PRO A 109 -19.14 15.25 31.48
N HIS A 110 -18.11 15.77 30.83
CA HIS A 110 -17.11 16.64 31.44
C HIS A 110 -16.69 17.73 30.44
N LEU A 111 -17.35 18.89 30.56
CA LEU A 111 -17.19 20.02 29.63
C LEU A 111 -17.44 19.60 28.17
N ASN A 112 -18.46 18.79 27.93
CA ASN A 112 -18.84 18.33 26.58
C ASN A 112 -20.36 18.12 26.44
N GLN A 113 -21.16 18.86 27.22
CA GLN A 113 -22.62 18.82 27.14
C GLN A 113 -23.13 19.22 25.75
N TYR A 114 -22.35 20.03 25.02
CA TYR A 114 -22.66 20.47 23.67
C TYR A 114 -21.85 19.73 22.60
N ILE A 115 -21.38 18.49 22.87
CA ILE A 115 -20.69 17.64 21.89
C ILE A 115 -21.50 17.39 20.60
N LYS A 116 -22.81 17.63 20.63
CA LYS A 116 -23.66 17.74 19.44
C LYS A 116 -23.12 18.73 18.38
N TYR A 117 -22.20 19.64 18.71
CA TYR A 117 -21.60 20.61 17.77
C TYR A 117 -20.12 20.37 17.45
N TRP A 118 -19.43 19.49 18.19
CA TRP A 118 -17.97 19.35 18.10
C TRP A 118 -17.47 18.78 16.78
N PHE A 119 -18.21 17.85 16.19
CA PHE A 119 -17.81 17.12 14.97
C PHE A 119 -18.78 17.37 13.82
N ARG A 120 -19.28 18.61 13.73
CA ARG A 120 -20.26 19.01 12.71
C ARG A 120 -19.96 20.43 12.22
N PRO A 121 -20.19 20.73 10.93
CA PRO A 121 -20.08 22.09 10.42
C PRO A 121 -21.01 23.02 11.18
N TRP A 122 -20.52 24.17 11.64
CA TRP A 122 -21.35 25.13 12.38
C TRP A 122 -22.61 25.52 11.60
N THR A 123 -22.50 25.74 10.29
CA THR A 123 -23.61 26.08 9.39
C THR A 123 -24.72 25.03 9.31
N GLU A 124 -24.43 23.78 9.69
CA GLU A 124 -25.37 22.67 9.62
C GLU A 124 -25.96 22.31 10.99
N ALA A 125 -25.18 22.48 12.06
CA ALA A 125 -25.57 22.00 13.39
C ALA A 125 -25.86 23.11 14.41
N ALA A 126 -25.05 24.17 14.46
CA ALA A 126 -25.07 25.15 15.55
C ALA A 126 -25.57 26.54 15.11
N GLN A 127 -25.52 26.87 13.82
CA GLN A 127 -25.94 28.17 13.32
C GLN A 127 -27.42 28.43 13.63
N GLY A 128 -27.70 29.55 14.29
CA GLY A 128 -29.04 29.93 14.74
C GLY A 128 -29.45 29.34 16.09
N ASP A 129 -28.59 28.53 16.73
CA ASP A 129 -28.71 28.21 18.15
C ASP A 129 -28.00 29.29 18.98
N TYR A 130 -28.78 29.98 19.80
CA TYR A 130 -28.29 31.03 20.71
C TYR A 130 -28.09 30.51 22.14
N THR A 131 -27.99 29.19 22.32
CA THR A 131 -27.76 28.57 23.62
C THR A 131 -26.31 28.15 23.81
N ILE A 132 -25.81 28.32 25.03
CA ILE A 132 -24.50 27.83 25.48
C ILE A 132 -24.66 27.00 26.76
N PRO A 133 -23.74 26.07 27.06
CA PRO A 133 -23.75 25.40 28.35
C PRO A 133 -23.25 26.35 29.46
N ASP A 134 -24.05 26.49 30.51
CA ASP A 134 -23.63 27.18 31.75
C ASP A 134 -22.92 26.20 32.69
N TYR A 135 -21.70 26.56 33.08
CA TYR A 135 -20.85 25.77 33.97
C TYR A 135 -20.45 26.59 35.19
N GLU A 136 -20.77 26.10 36.37
CA GLU A 136 -20.36 26.69 37.65
C GLU A 136 -19.14 25.98 38.23
N VAL A 137 -18.16 26.77 38.65
CA VAL A 137 -17.00 26.30 39.41
C VAL A 137 -17.37 26.24 40.89
N LEU A 138 -17.39 25.03 41.46
CA LEU A 138 -17.84 24.80 42.84
C LEU A 138 -16.79 25.12 43.91
N ASN A 139 -15.51 25.15 43.54
CA ASN A 139 -14.37 25.41 44.43
C ASN A 139 -13.38 26.39 43.77
N PRO A 140 -13.78 27.66 43.56
CA PRO A 140 -12.96 28.64 42.83
C PRO A 140 -11.65 29.01 43.54
N ASP A 141 -11.57 28.78 44.84
CA ASP A 141 -10.41 29.09 45.68
C ASP A 141 -9.41 27.92 45.80
N ASP A 142 -9.61 26.82 45.07
CA ASP A 142 -8.70 25.67 45.13
C ASP A 142 -7.30 26.05 44.62
N PRO A 143 -6.26 26.02 45.48
CA PRO A 143 -4.92 26.48 45.12
C PRO A 143 -4.18 25.55 44.14
N HIS A 144 -4.78 24.40 43.80
CA HIS A 144 -4.21 23.41 42.88
C HIS A 144 -4.88 23.42 41.50
N ASN A 145 -5.73 24.42 41.19
CA ASN A 145 -6.47 24.50 39.92
C ASN A 145 -7.30 23.23 39.64
N LYS A 146 -7.93 22.66 40.68
CA LYS A 146 -8.79 21.46 40.58
C LYS A 146 -10.27 21.80 40.76
N ALA A 147 -10.79 22.72 39.95
CA ALA A 147 -12.21 23.05 40.01
C ALA A 147 -13.07 21.83 39.65
N ASN A 148 -13.99 21.50 40.55
CA ASN A 148 -15.17 20.71 40.27
C ASN A 148 -16.17 21.60 39.54
N ILE A 149 -16.73 21.06 38.47
CA ILE A 149 -17.61 21.79 37.56
C ILE A 149 -18.99 21.20 37.69
N GLN A 150 -19.98 22.08 37.79
CA GLN A 150 -21.38 21.70 37.70
C GLN A 150 -21.97 22.28 36.42
N TYR A 151 -22.67 21.45 35.66
CA TYR A 151 -23.49 21.92 34.55
C TYR A 151 -24.85 22.39 35.08
N ASN A 152 -25.15 23.68 34.88
CA ASN A 152 -26.39 24.30 35.36
C ASN A 152 -27.51 24.30 34.32
N GLY A 153 -27.20 23.94 33.07
CA GLY A 153 -28.15 23.89 31.97
C GLY A 153 -27.78 24.83 30.83
N PRO A 154 -28.64 24.95 29.82
CA PRO A 154 -28.45 25.89 28.72
C PRO A 154 -28.76 27.33 29.16
N GLU A 155 -27.90 28.28 28.82
CA GLU A 155 -28.13 29.73 28.90
C GLU A 155 -28.37 30.29 27.51
N THR A 156 -29.31 31.24 27.36
CA THR A 156 -29.51 31.96 26.08
C THR A 156 -28.68 33.24 26.04
N VAL A 157 -27.84 33.38 25.02
CA VAL A 157 -26.98 34.54 24.78
C VAL A 157 -27.45 35.37 23.58
N SER A 158 -26.84 36.55 23.39
CA SER A 158 -27.19 37.47 22.28
C SER A 158 -26.33 37.29 21.03
N TYR A 159 -25.47 36.27 21.00
CA TYR A 159 -24.57 35.93 19.89
C TYR A 159 -24.73 34.43 19.54
N ASP A 160 -24.48 34.07 18.28
CA ASP A 160 -24.59 32.70 17.75
C ASP A 160 -23.22 32.10 17.39
N THR A 161 -22.14 32.72 17.86
CA THR A 161 -20.77 32.33 17.53
C THR A 161 -20.22 31.24 18.43
N ALA A 162 -20.98 30.77 19.42
CA ALA A 162 -20.60 29.62 20.23
C ALA A 162 -20.46 28.38 19.33
N PHE A 163 -19.38 27.62 19.52
CA PHE A 163 -19.04 26.45 18.68
C PHE A 163 -18.92 26.76 17.19
N LYS A 164 -18.75 28.03 16.80
CA LYS A 164 -18.47 28.37 15.41
C LYS A 164 -17.15 27.76 14.99
N ASN A 165 -17.21 26.95 13.93
CA ASN A 165 -16.05 26.28 13.37
C ASN A 165 -15.90 26.49 11.87
N THR A 166 -14.66 26.35 11.41
CA THR A 166 -14.30 26.19 10.00
C THR A 166 -13.96 24.72 9.73
N VAL A 167 -14.59 24.13 8.73
CA VAL A 167 -14.32 22.74 8.34
C VAL A 167 -13.09 22.69 7.43
N ILE A 168 -12.11 21.88 7.80
CA ILE A 168 -10.87 21.68 7.03
C ILE A 168 -10.73 20.20 6.71
N ARG A 169 -10.73 19.85 5.42
CA ARG A 169 -10.45 18.48 4.95
C ARG A 169 -8.96 18.33 4.66
N ASP A 170 -8.37 17.24 5.15
CA ASP A 170 -6.96 16.95 4.98
C ASP A 170 -6.69 15.44 5.06
N SER A 171 -5.43 15.05 5.20
CA SER A 171 -5.00 13.68 5.42
C SER A 171 -3.81 13.60 6.39
N LEU A 172 -3.70 12.47 7.09
CA LEU A 172 -2.58 12.17 7.97
C LEU A 172 -1.68 11.09 7.34
N PRO A 173 -0.34 11.26 7.36
CA PRO A 173 0.60 10.28 6.80
C PRO A 173 0.91 9.17 7.82
N PHE A 174 0.17 8.08 7.75
CA PHE A 174 0.44 6.85 8.48
C PHE A 174 1.61 6.11 7.84
N ARG A 175 2.72 5.97 8.56
CA ARG A 175 3.94 5.33 8.05
C ARG A 175 3.96 3.84 8.37
N HIS A 176 4.39 3.03 7.42
CA HIS A 176 4.54 1.59 7.64
C HIS A 176 5.67 1.34 8.64
N VAL A 177 5.40 0.50 9.65
CA VAL A 177 6.38 0.12 10.69
C VAL A 177 6.66 -1.40 10.71
N GLY A 178 6.22 -2.11 9.67
CA GLY A 178 6.43 -3.55 9.48
C GLY A 178 5.17 -4.39 9.73
N ARG A 179 5.09 -5.57 9.08
CA ARG A 179 4.02 -6.56 9.28
C ARG A 179 2.59 -5.99 9.10
N GLY A 180 2.39 -5.15 8.08
CA GLY A 180 1.12 -4.47 7.83
C GLY A 180 0.67 -3.46 8.90
N VAL A 181 1.52 -3.13 9.87
CA VAL A 181 1.22 -2.12 10.90
C VAL A 181 1.62 -0.74 10.40
N TYR A 182 0.72 0.21 10.61
CA TYR A 182 0.89 1.61 10.26
C TYR A 182 0.87 2.49 11.51
N GLU A 183 1.70 3.53 11.51
CA GLU A 183 1.84 4.48 12.62
C GLU A 183 1.76 5.92 12.14
N PHE A 184 0.85 6.70 12.74
CA PHE A 184 0.92 8.15 12.71
C PHE A 184 1.33 8.65 14.09
N SER A 185 2.33 9.53 14.15
CA SER A 185 2.88 10.01 15.42
C SER A 185 3.24 11.50 15.33
N ARG A 186 2.80 12.25 16.34
CA ARG A 186 3.18 13.63 16.70
C ARG A 186 3.18 13.80 18.23
N THR A 187 4.21 13.27 18.90
CA THR A 187 4.27 13.25 20.37
C THR A 187 5.04 14.41 21.02
N GLY A 188 5.73 15.24 20.23
CA GLY A 188 6.63 16.26 20.77
C GLY A 188 7.87 15.73 21.49
N ARG A 189 8.13 14.41 21.44
CA ARG A 189 9.27 13.79 22.13
C ARG A 189 10.47 13.60 21.20
N GLY A 190 11.67 13.81 21.74
CA GLY A 190 12.90 13.68 20.96
C GLY A 190 12.99 14.78 19.90
N SER A 191 13.01 14.39 18.63
CA SER A 191 13.02 15.31 17.47
C SER A 191 11.67 15.40 16.76
N GLU A 192 10.61 14.84 17.35
CA GLU A 192 9.27 14.81 16.79
C GLU A 192 8.50 16.09 17.13
N GLU A 193 7.72 16.60 16.19
CA GLU A 193 6.83 17.75 16.43
C GLU A 193 5.57 17.33 17.22
N GLU A 194 4.97 18.28 17.93
CA GLU A 194 3.64 18.15 18.55
C GLU A 194 2.52 18.24 17.48
N PHE A 195 1.30 17.85 17.82
CA PHE A 195 0.16 17.70 16.89
C PHE A 195 -0.59 19.00 16.57
N PHE A 196 0.14 20.06 16.25
CA PHE A 196 -0.45 21.33 15.80
C PHE A 196 -0.67 21.33 14.27
N TRP A 197 -1.38 20.32 13.78
CA TRP A 197 -1.48 19.99 12.34
C TRP A 197 -2.15 21.07 11.49
N ILE A 198 -2.98 21.91 12.11
CA ILE A 198 -3.73 22.98 11.44
C ILE A 198 -3.26 24.39 11.83
N ASP A 199 -2.04 24.54 12.37
CA ASP A 199 -1.45 25.85 12.65
C ASP A 199 -1.52 26.78 11.43
N GLY A 200 -1.95 28.02 11.67
CA GLY A 200 -2.08 29.07 10.66
C GLY A 200 -3.21 28.84 9.62
N ARG A 201 -4.03 27.80 9.77
CA ARG A 201 -5.19 27.51 8.90
C ARG A 201 -6.49 27.81 9.64
N GLY A 202 -7.60 27.87 8.90
CA GLY A 202 -8.91 28.19 9.46
C GLY A 202 -8.93 29.58 10.10
N PHE A 203 -9.23 29.69 11.39
CA PHE A 203 -9.15 30.93 12.16
C PHE A 203 -7.71 31.30 12.56
N GLY A 204 -6.74 30.43 12.28
CA GLY A 204 -5.33 30.61 12.62
C GLY A 204 -5.09 30.37 14.11
N ASN A 205 -3.96 30.84 14.62
CA ASN A 205 -3.57 30.61 16.02
C ASN A 205 -4.15 31.68 16.98
N GLU A 206 -4.94 32.62 16.45
CA GLU A 206 -5.63 33.70 17.19
C GLU A 206 -4.79 34.46 18.23
N GLY A 207 -3.52 34.73 17.88
CA GLY A 207 -2.60 35.49 18.72
C GLY A 207 -1.78 34.64 19.70
N ARG A 208 -1.88 33.31 19.62
CA ARG A 208 -1.05 32.33 20.34
C ARG A 208 0.02 31.74 19.41
N ASP A 209 0.94 30.99 20.01
CA ASP A 209 2.00 30.30 19.26
C ASP A 209 1.42 29.14 18.42
N HIS A 210 0.41 28.44 18.93
CA HIS A 210 -0.26 27.31 18.27
C HIS A 210 -1.79 27.41 18.32
N ASN A 211 -2.46 26.64 17.46
CA ASN A 211 -3.90 26.40 17.52
C ASN A 211 -4.23 25.24 18.48
N TYR A 212 -5.05 25.53 19.49
CA TYR A 212 -5.44 24.61 20.57
C TYR A 212 -6.96 24.38 20.63
N SER A 213 -7.68 24.69 19.54
CA SER A 213 -9.14 24.66 19.57
C SER A 213 -9.69 23.97 18.35
N PHE A 214 -9.48 22.66 18.27
CA PHE A 214 -9.98 21.88 17.15
C PHE A 214 -10.43 20.50 17.55
N THR A 215 -11.28 19.93 16.72
CA THR A 215 -11.56 18.50 16.74
C THR A 215 -11.19 17.88 15.40
N MET A 216 -10.96 16.58 15.41
CA MET A 216 -10.63 15.79 14.23
C MET A 216 -11.49 14.53 14.19
N GLN A 217 -11.98 14.21 13.00
CA GLN A 217 -12.65 12.96 12.69
C GLN A 217 -11.88 12.19 11.61
N LEU A 218 -11.74 10.89 11.81
CA LEU A 218 -11.27 9.92 10.83
C LEU A 218 -12.35 8.85 10.65
N ASP A 219 -12.73 8.61 9.40
CA ASP A 219 -13.67 7.54 9.00
C ASP A 219 -12.92 6.51 8.15
N TRP A 220 -13.11 5.22 8.44
CA TRP A 220 -12.51 4.12 7.70
C TRP A 220 -13.46 2.92 7.68
N THR A 221 -13.31 2.05 6.69
CA THR A 221 -14.01 0.75 6.63
C THR A 221 -12.95 -0.33 6.52
N PHE A 222 -13.15 -1.43 7.23
CA PHE A 222 -12.22 -2.55 7.23
C PHE A 222 -13.00 -3.86 7.29
N GLU A 223 -12.47 -4.90 6.66
CA GLU A 223 -12.90 -6.27 6.90
C GLU A 223 -12.24 -6.78 8.19
N LYS A 224 -13.03 -7.28 9.15
CA LYS A 224 -12.46 -7.83 10.39
C LYS A 224 -11.63 -9.07 10.08
N LYS A 225 -10.42 -9.11 10.63
CA LYS A 225 -9.54 -10.29 10.61
C LYS A 225 -8.94 -10.49 12.00
N SER A 226 -8.56 -11.74 12.29
CA SER A 226 -7.93 -12.05 13.58
C SER A 226 -6.59 -11.32 13.74
N GLY A 227 -6.30 -10.87 14.96
CA GLY A 227 -5.06 -10.19 15.29
C GLY A 227 -5.03 -8.70 14.93
N MET A 228 -6.17 -8.11 14.54
CA MET A 228 -6.28 -6.66 14.37
C MET A 228 -6.24 -5.92 15.71
N THR A 229 -5.46 -4.84 15.76
CA THR A 229 -5.21 -4.06 16.98
C THR A 229 -5.19 -2.57 16.69
N PHE A 230 -5.56 -1.81 17.71
CA PHE A 230 -5.46 -0.36 17.72
C PHE A 230 -4.80 0.08 19.02
N ASP A 231 -3.73 0.86 18.92
CA ASP A 231 -3.03 1.48 20.05
C ASP A 231 -3.01 3.00 19.88
N PHE A 232 -3.40 3.71 20.94
CA PHE A 232 -3.39 5.15 21.00
C PHE A 232 -2.53 5.64 22.17
N ASN A 233 -1.77 6.70 21.93
CA ASN A 233 -1.14 7.52 22.95
C ASN A 233 -1.23 9.01 22.61
N GLY A 234 -1.84 9.81 23.49
CA GLY A 234 -2.03 11.24 23.21
C GLY A 234 -2.89 11.96 24.24
N ASP A 235 -3.06 13.25 24.03
CA ASP A 235 -3.93 14.19 24.74
C ASP A 235 -4.73 15.01 23.71
N ASP A 236 -5.92 15.56 24.01
CA ASP A 236 -6.72 15.38 25.22
C ASP A 236 -7.73 14.23 25.03
N ASP A 237 -8.83 14.47 24.33
CA ASP A 237 -9.91 13.49 24.20
C ASP A 237 -9.75 12.62 22.95
N VAL A 238 -9.94 11.31 23.10
CA VAL A 238 -10.10 10.36 22.00
C VAL A 238 -11.23 9.35 22.28
N TRP A 239 -12.04 9.14 21.26
CA TRP A 239 -13.06 8.11 21.22
C TRP A 239 -12.97 7.34 19.92
N VAL A 240 -12.93 6.02 20.01
CA VAL A 240 -12.95 5.12 18.84
C VAL A 240 -14.21 4.28 18.89
N TYR A 241 -14.92 4.26 17.77
CA TYR A 241 -16.10 3.44 17.56
C TYR A 241 -15.83 2.41 16.46
N VAL A 242 -16.30 1.18 16.69
CA VAL A 242 -16.34 0.12 15.68
C VAL A 242 -17.80 -0.27 15.48
N ASP A 243 -18.28 -0.15 14.24
CA ASP A 243 -19.67 -0.38 13.86
C ASP A 243 -20.69 0.36 14.75
N GLY A 244 -20.40 1.63 15.01
CA GLY A 244 -21.23 2.50 15.83
C GLY A 244 -21.14 2.26 17.34
N LYS A 245 -20.40 1.25 17.83
CA LYS A 245 -20.21 0.94 19.25
C LYS A 245 -18.85 1.40 19.77
N LEU A 246 -18.80 1.96 20.98
CA LEU A 246 -17.60 2.51 21.59
C LEU A 246 -16.59 1.41 21.94
N ALA A 247 -15.43 1.42 21.28
CA ALA A 247 -14.33 0.46 21.47
C ALA A 247 -13.20 1.05 22.33
N LEU A 248 -12.96 2.37 22.26
CA LEU A 248 -11.97 3.07 23.07
C LEU A 248 -12.56 4.37 23.62
N ASP A 249 -12.52 4.51 24.93
CA ASP A 249 -13.02 5.68 25.66
C ASP A 249 -11.90 6.29 26.52
N LEU A 250 -11.34 7.41 26.06
CA LEU A 250 -10.27 8.12 26.74
C LEU A 250 -10.52 9.62 26.55
N GLY A 251 -11.47 10.16 27.32
CA GLY A 251 -11.77 11.59 27.34
C GLY A 251 -11.09 12.31 28.51
N GLY A 252 -11.40 13.59 28.64
CA GLY A 252 -10.90 14.50 29.66
C GLY A 252 -9.69 15.29 29.20
N ILE A 253 -9.49 16.44 29.85
CA ILE A 253 -8.30 17.27 29.64
C ILE A 253 -7.16 16.67 30.46
N HIS A 254 -6.16 16.06 29.83
CA HIS A 254 -5.12 15.29 30.52
C HIS A 254 -3.81 15.27 29.75
N ASN A 255 -2.68 15.07 30.44
CA ASN A 255 -1.43 14.74 29.73
C ASN A 255 -1.59 13.45 28.93
N ALA A 256 -0.74 13.27 27.91
CA ALA A 256 -0.70 12.05 27.09
C ALA A 256 -0.96 10.75 27.87
N ALA A 257 -2.07 10.10 27.57
CA ALA A 257 -2.47 8.83 28.15
C ALA A 257 -2.55 7.75 27.06
N ASN A 258 -2.45 6.48 27.46
CA ASN A 258 -2.45 5.37 26.52
C ASN A 258 -3.68 4.47 26.72
N LYS A 259 -4.24 4.00 25.61
CA LYS A 259 -5.28 2.96 25.60
C LYS A 259 -5.23 2.20 24.28
N SER A 260 -5.55 0.93 24.34
CA SER A 260 -5.56 0.05 23.18
C SER A 260 -6.68 -0.97 23.28
N PHE A 261 -7.02 -1.57 22.14
CA PHE A 261 -7.92 -2.71 22.08
C PHE A 261 -7.50 -3.66 20.95
N ALA A 262 -7.82 -4.94 21.11
CA ALA A 262 -7.82 -5.90 20.02
C ALA A 262 -9.24 -5.96 19.45
N VAL A 263 -9.37 -6.00 18.12
CA VAL A 263 -10.69 -6.13 17.47
C VAL A 263 -11.34 -7.47 17.81
N ASP A 264 -10.53 -8.50 18.08
CA ASP A 264 -10.97 -9.83 18.53
C ASP A 264 -11.69 -9.82 19.88
N ASP A 265 -11.50 -8.79 20.70
CA ASP A 265 -12.17 -8.64 21.99
C ASP A 265 -13.54 -7.95 21.87
N ILE A 266 -13.90 -7.41 20.70
CA ILE A 266 -15.19 -6.74 20.48
C ILE A 266 -16.25 -7.80 20.21
N PRO A 267 -17.31 -7.89 21.04
CA PRO A 267 -18.36 -8.88 20.85
C PRO A 267 -19.13 -8.64 19.54
N ASP A 268 -19.63 -9.73 18.97
CA ASP A 268 -20.47 -9.76 17.77
C ASP A 268 -19.77 -9.44 16.44
N LEU A 269 -18.47 -9.12 16.44
CA LEU A 269 -17.71 -8.98 15.19
C LEU A 269 -17.24 -10.36 14.68
N VAL A 270 -17.42 -10.62 13.39
CA VAL A 270 -17.14 -11.90 12.71
C VAL A 270 -16.04 -11.70 11.67
N ASP A 271 -15.07 -12.61 11.62
CA ASP A 271 -13.97 -12.54 10.64
C ASP A 271 -14.54 -12.66 9.22
N GLY A 272 -14.01 -11.84 8.30
CA GLY A 272 -14.45 -11.75 6.91
C GLY A 272 -15.62 -10.80 6.65
N GLU A 273 -16.24 -10.21 7.68
CA GLU A 273 -17.29 -9.20 7.54
C GLU A 273 -16.72 -7.78 7.58
N GLU A 274 -17.36 -6.85 6.86
CA GLU A 274 -16.98 -5.43 6.83
C GLU A 274 -17.59 -4.64 7.98
N TYR A 275 -16.78 -3.78 8.61
CA TYR A 275 -17.20 -2.91 9.71
C TYR A 275 -16.69 -1.47 9.54
N GLU A 276 -17.42 -0.52 10.09
CA GLU A 276 -16.97 0.87 10.18
C GLU A 276 -15.99 1.07 11.34
N PHE A 277 -14.93 1.83 11.10
CA PHE A 277 -14.02 2.35 12.11
C PHE A 277 -14.10 3.88 12.11
N LYS A 278 -14.40 4.48 13.27
CA LYS A 278 -14.46 5.94 13.42
C LYS A 278 -13.64 6.38 14.62
N LEU A 279 -12.76 7.34 14.41
CA LEU A 279 -11.99 7.99 15.46
C LEU A 279 -12.40 9.45 15.56
N PHE A 280 -12.68 9.88 16.78
CA PHE A 280 -12.98 11.25 17.16
C PHE A 280 -11.93 11.73 18.15
N TYR A 281 -11.30 12.84 17.85
CA TYR A 281 -10.24 13.44 18.66
C TYR A 281 -10.58 14.91 18.93
N ALA A 282 -10.29 15.41 20.12
CA ALA A 282 -10.43 16.83 20.45
C ALA A 282 -9.18 17.35 21.17
N GLU A 283 -8.63 18.44 20.64
CA GLU A 283 -7.64 19.27 21.32
C GLU A 283 -8.36 20.51 21.84
N ARG A 284 -8.38 20.69 23.15
CA ARG A 284 -9.16 21.75 23.78
C ARG A 284 -8.45 22.46 24.93
N HIS A 285 -7.13 22.28 25.10
CA HIS A 285 -6.35 22.98 26.12
C HIS A 285 -4.95 23.46 25.67
N THR A 286 -4.55 24.63 26.17
CA THR A 286 -3.40 25.43 25.68
C THR A 286 -1.99 24.86 25.87
N VAL A 287 -1.80 23.73 26.54
CA VAL A 287 -0.47 23.42 27.10
C VAL A 287 0.36 22.50 26.20
N ARG A 288 -0.26 21.60 25.42
CA ARG A 288 0.37 20.68 24.45
C ARG A 288 -0.69 20.16 23.47
N SER A 289 -0.26 19.49 22.41
CA SER A 289 -1.13 18.61 21.63
C SER A 289 -0.32 17.44 21.12
N THR A 290 -0.74 16.21 21.41
CA THR A 290 0.00 15.01 21.08
C THR A 290 -0.91 13.89 20.61
N ILE A 291 -0.46 13.17 19.60
CA ILE A 291 -1.18 12.02 19.08
C ILE A 291 -0.19 10.98 18.57
N LYS A 292 -0.47 9.72 18.87
CA LYS A 292 0.18 8.57 18.28
C LYS A 292 -0.86 7.48 18.12
N ILE A 293 -1.00 6.99 16.90
CA ILE A 293 -1.88 5.90 16.54
C ILE A 293 -1.03 4.84 15.87
N THR A 294 -1.06 3.61 16.38
CA THR A 294 -0.41 2.46 15.77
C THR A 294 -1.45 1.36 15.56
N THR A 295 -1.66 0.92 14.32
CA THR A 295 -2.74 -0.02 13.99
C THR A 295 -2.49 -0.78 12.70
N ASN A 296 -3.08 -1.97 12.59
CA ASN A 296 -3.25 -2.73 11.34
C ASN A 296 -4.73 -2.81 10.88
N ILE A 297 -5.63 -2.04 11.51
CA ILE A 297 -7.02 -1.85 11.04
C ILE A 297 -7.03 -0.98 9.78
N ILE A 298 -6.15 0.04 9.76
CA ILE A 298 -5.91 0.87 8.60
C ILE A 298 -4.83 0.19 7.75
N THR A 299 -5.27 -0.57 6.76
CA THR A 299 -4.41 -1.24 5.77
C THR A 299 -5.06 -1.14 4.39
N ALA A 300 -4.27 -1.25 3.32
CA ALA A 300 -4.78 -1.39 1.96
C ALA A 300 -4.84 -2.90 1.63
N PRO A 301 -6.03 -3.53 1.50
CA PRO A 301 -6.10 -4.93 1.10
C PRO A 301 -5.64 -5.10 -0.35
N PRO A 302 -4.98 -6.23 -0.70
CA PRO A 302 -4.74 -6.58 -2.09
C PRO A 302 -6.08 -6.84 -2.80
N ASN A 303 -6.19 -6.40 -4.05
CA ASN A 303 -7.42 -6.47 -4.83
C ASN A 303 -7.25 -6.95 -6.28
N GLU A 304 -6.02 -7.17 -6.73
CA GLU A 304 -5.75 -7.68 -8.08
C GLU A 304 -4.49 -8.57 -8.07
N LEU A 305 -4.52 -9.66 -8.85
CA LEU A 305 -3.39 -10.53 -9.14
C LEU A 305 -3.08 -10.44 -10.64
N THR A 306 -1.80 -10.39 -11.00
CA THR A 306 -1.35 -10.42 -12.39
C THR A 306 -0.20 -11.40 -12.57
N ILE A 307 -0.30 -12.29 -13.55
CA ILE A 307 0.80 -13.16 -13.98
C ILE A 307 1.54 -12.50 -15.13
N LYS A 308 2.82 -12.19 -14.92
CA LYS A 308 3.74 -11.75 -15.98
C LYS A 308 4.63 -12.90 -16.41
N VAL A 309 4.88 -13.00 -17.71
CA VAL A 309 5.76 -14.03 -18.29
C VAL A 309 6.93 -13.41 -19.02
N GLN A 310 8.06 -14.10 -18.97
CA GLN A 310 9.27 -13.78 -19.73
C GLN A 310 9.76 -15.01 -20.50
N PRO A 311 10.25 -14.85 -21.75
CA PRO A 311 10.45 -13.56 -22.43
C PRO A 311 9.17 -12.96 -23.04
N ASP A 312 8.16 -13.77 -23.36
CA ASP A 312 6.88 -13.32 -23.91
C ASP A 312 5.80 -14.40 -23.71
N SER A 313 4.55 -14.07 -24.02
CA SER A 313 3.39 -14.97 -24.10
C SER A 313 3.33 -15.78 -25.39
N THR A 314 4.25 -15.55 -26.32
CA THR A 314 4.46 -16.39 -27.52
C THR A 314 5.92 -16.80 -27.58
N ILE A 315 6.19 -18.09 -27.50
CA ILE A 315 7.55 -18.64 -27.40
C ILE A 315 7.76 -19.83 -28.32
N GLN A 316 9.01 -20.13 -28.63
CA GLN A 316 9.36 -21.31 -29.42
C GLN A 316 9.31 -22.59 -28.58
N ALA A 317 8.95 -23.71 -29.21
CA ALA A 317 9.15 -25.02 -28.61
C ALA A 317 10.63 -25.21 -28.17
N GLY A 318 10.82 -25.76 -26.97
CA GLY A 318 12.11 -25.91 -26.30
C GLY A 318 12.61 -24.66 -25.57
N GLN A 319 11.91 -23.52 -25.64
CA GLN A 319 12.28 -22.30 -24.93
C GLN A 319 11.69 -22.27 -23.52
N THR A 320 12.52 -22.05 -22.51
CA THR A 320 12.05 -21.88 -21.12
C THR A 320 11.35 -20.53 -20.93
N VAL A 321 10.18 -20.57 -20.30
CA VAL A 321 9.43 -19.42 -19.81
C VAL A 321 9.55 -19.34 -18.29
N THR A 322 9.69 -18.12 -17.77
CA THR A 322 9.54 -17.84 -16.34
C THR A 322 8.26 -17.04 -16.14
N GLY A 323 7.41 -17.46 -15.19
CA GLY A 323 6.20 -16.76 -14.77
C GLY A 323 6.39 -16.12 -13.40
N PHE A 324 5.86 -14.92 -13.22
CA PHE A 324 5.89 -14.14 -11.98
C PHE A 324 4.48 -13.72 -11.60
N ALA A 325 4.08 -13.96 -10.36
CA ALA A 325 2.86 -13.38 -9.80
C ALA A 325 3.17 -12.01 -9.19
N GLU A 326 2.35 -11.01 -9.53
CA GLU A 326 2.34 -9.69 -8.92
C GLU A 326 0.96 -9.44 -8.31
N LEU A 327 0.93 -9.11 -7.03
CA LEU A 327 -0.30 -8.75 -6.32
C LEU A 327 -0.37 -7.22 -6.21
N MET A 328 -1.54 -6.64 -6.49
CA MET A 328 -1.80 -5.21 -6.49
C MET A 328 -2.88 -4.88 -5.46
N SER A 329 -2.82 -3.67 -4.93
CA SER A 329 -3.87 -3.02 -4.15
C SER A 329 -4.25 -1.70 -4.81
N ASP A 330 -5.28 -1.02 -4.31
CA ASP A 330 -5.61 0.36 -4.71
C ASP A 330 -4.45 1.35 -4.53
N THR A 331 -3.43 0.96 -3.76
CA THR A 331 -2.25 1.79 -3.46
C THR A 331 -0.98 1.34 -4.20
N GLY A 332 -1.05 0.25 -4.99
CA GLY A 332 0.06 -0.25 -5.81
C GLY A 332 0.45 -1.70 -5.53
N LEU A 333 1.63 -2.10 -6.03
CA LEU A 333 2.20 -3.44 -5.89
C LEU A 333 2.42 -3.79 -4.42
N VAL A 334 1.98 -4.99 -4.03
CA VAL A 334 2.18 -5.61 -2.73
C VAL A 334 3.36 -6.59 -2.86
N THR A 335 4.31 -6.64 -1.91
CA THR A 335 5.39 -7.66 -1.92
C THR A 335 5.63 -8.37 -0.60
N GLU A 336 4.85 -8.07 0.43
CA GLU A 336 4.81 -8.84 1.68
C GLU A 336 3.37 -9.29 1.87
N PHE A 337 3.18 -10.60 1.79
CA PHE A 337 1.88 -11.23 1.86
C PHE A 337 1.96 -12.30 2.95
N PRO A 338 1.02 -12.33 3.89
CA PRO A 338 0.98 -13.39 4.87
C PRO A 338 0.44 -14.72 4.29
N GLY A 339 -0.09 -14.72 3.06
CA GLY A 339 -0.62 -15.90 2.35
C GLY A 339 0.33 -16.58 1.37
N GLU A 340 -0.16 -17.66 0.76
CA GLU A 340 0.56 -18.52 -0.19
C GLU A 340 -0.07 -18.46 -1.59
N PHE A 341 0.76 -18.65 -2.63
CA PHE A 341 0.30 -18.78 -4.01
C PHE A 341 0.20 -20.26 -4.40
N GLU A 342 -0.99 -20.65 -4.85
CA GLU A 342 -1.17 -21.90 -5.57
C GLU A 342 -0.97 -21.65 -7.06
N TRP A 343 -0.10 -22.42 -7.69
CA TRP A 343 0.18 -22.34 -9.11
C TRP A 343 -0.27 -23.58 -9.84
N GLY A 344 -0.68 -23.43 -11.10
CA GLY A 344 -0.90 -24.57 -11.96
C GLY A 344 -0.64 -24.33 -13.43
N PHE A 345 -0.54 -25.45 -14.12
CA PHE A 345 -0.14 -25.57 -15.51
C PHE A 345 -1.07 -26.55 -16.21
N VAL A 346 -1.64 -26.14 -17.33
CA VAL A 346 -2.51 -26.99 -18.16
C VAL A 346 -2.09 -26.83 -19.61
N ASP A 347 -1.57 -27.90 -20.23
CA ASP A 347 -1.49 -27.95 -21.69
C ASP A 347 -2.89 -28.22 -22.25
N VAL A 348 -3.44 -27.21 -22.94
CA VAL A 348 -4.76 -27.26 -23.55
C VAL A 348 -4.85 -28.36 -24.62
N ASN A 349 -3.73 -28.66 -25.26
CA ASN A 349 -3.66 -29.64 -26.35
C ASN A 349 -3.10 -31.00 -25.90
N ALA A 350 -2.64 -31.13 -24.65
CA ALA A 350 -2.13 -32.36 -24.05
C ALA A 350 -0.94 -33.01 -24.80
N HIS A 351 -0.02 -32.20 -25.33
CA HIS A 351 1.19 -32.66 -26.02
C HIS A 351 2.48 -32.35 -25.26
N ASN A 352 2.47 -31.38 -24.35
CA ASN A 352 3.57 -30.98 -23.49
C ASN A 352 3.45 -31.66 -22.13
N ASP A 353 4.58 -32.20 -21.67
CA ASP A 353 4.70 -32.84 -20.36
C ASP A 353 4.77 -31.79 -19.24
N ASP A 354 3.93 -31.96 -18.22
CA ASP A 354 3.90 -31.12 -17.02
C ASP A 354 5.13 -31.32 -16.14
N SER A 355 5.93 -32.37 -16.37
CA SER A 355 7.19 -32.62 -15.67
C SER A 355 8.23 -31.50 -15.86
N THR A 356 8.04 -30.63 -16.86
CA THR A 356 8.89 -29.45 -17.08
C THR A 356 8.46 -28.24 -16.23
N PHE A 357 7.28 -28.27 -15.60
CA PHE A 357 6.78 -27.20 -14.75
C PHE A 357 7.39 -27.28 -13.35
N GLU A 358 8.07 -26.20 -12.98
CA GLU A 358 8.83 -26.08 -11.74
C GLU A 358 8.40 -24.80 -11.01
N GLN A 359 7.89 -24.94 -9.78
CA GLN A 359 7.75 -23.82 -8.88
C GLN A 359 9.10 -23.52 -8.22
N ARG A 360 9.68 -22.36 -8.53
CA ARG A 360 11.00 -21.93 -8.06
C ARG A 360 10.93 -21.20 -6.72
N SER A 361 9.83 -20.48 -6.48
CA SER A 361 9.53 -19.81 -5.22
C SER A 361 8.01 -19.65 -5.05
N ASN A 362 7.56 -19.00 -3.98
CA ASN A 362 6.15 -18.70 -3.78
C ASN A 362 5.56 -17.92 -4.98
N THR A 363 6.27 -16.93 -5.52
CA THR A 363 5.77 -16.04 -6.59
C THR A 363 6.37 -16.31 -7.97
N GLU A 364 7.19 -17.36 -8.14
CA GLU A 364 7.91 -17.62 -9.39
C GLU A 364 7.80 -19.09 -9.80
N ILE A 365 7.41 -19.30 -11.06
CA ILE A 365 7.40 -20.60 -11.73
C ILE A 365 8.27 -20.56 -12.99
N ALA A 366 8.63 -21.72 -13.49
CA ALA A 366 9.21 -21.88 -14.81
C ALA A 366 8.75 -23.15 -15.48
N PHE A 367 8.72 -23.15 -16.81
CA PHE A 367 8.41 -24.35 -17.59
C PHE A 367 9.03 -24.27 -18.98
N THR A 368 9.18 -25.42 -19.65
CA THR A 368 9.77 -25.51 -20.99
C THR A 368 8.91 -26.42 -21.85
N PRO A 369 7.96 -25.88 -22.62
CA PRO A 369 7.16 -26.70 -23.53
C PRO A 369 8.03 -27.21 -24.67
N THR A 370 7.85 -28.45 -25.08
CA THR A 370 8.64 -29.12 -26.13
C THR A 370 7.89 -29.28 -27.45
N GLU A 371 6.57 -29.16 -27.43
CA GLU A 371 5.70 -29.38 -28.59
C GLU A 371 5.10 -28.06 -29.06
N ALA A 372 5.36 -27.71 -30.32
CA ALA A 372 4.82 -26.53 -30.99
C ALA A 372 3.32 -26.68 -31.31
N HIS A 373 2.70 -25.59 -31.77
CA HIS A 373 1.27 -25.53 -32.11
C HIS A 373 0.32 -25.84 -30.95
N THR A 374 0.80 -25.67 -29.72
CA THR A 374 0.00 -25.84 -28.51
C THR A 374 -0.25 -24.49 -27.83
N THR A 375 -1.18 -24.50 -26.88
CA THR A 375 -1.33 -23.43 -25.91
C THR A 375 -1.21 -24.00 -24.51
N VAL A 376 -0.25 -23.47 -23.75
CA VAL A 376 -0.13 -23.73 -22.33
C VAL A 376 -0.89 -22.65 -21.58
N LYS A 377 -1.72 -23.06 -20.63
CA LYS A 377 -2.33 -22.16 -19.66
C LYS A 377 -1.58 -22.24 -18.34
N VAL A 378 -1.14 -21.09 -17.84
CA VAL A 378 -0.61 -20.95 -16.48
C VAL A 378 -1.62 -20.15 -15.68
N TRP A 379 -1.93 -20.63 -14.49
CA TRP A 379 -2.79 -19.92 -13.55
C TRP A 379 -2.12 -19.85 -12.19
N ALA A 380 -2.50 -18.83 -11.43
CA ALA A 380 -2.07 -18.61 -10.06
C ALA A 380 -3.26 -18.13 -9.26
N THR A 381 -3.33 -18.58 -8.03
CA THR A 381 -4.33 -18.19 -7.05
C THR A 381 -3.60 -17.75 -5.80
N TYR A 382 -3.78 -16.50 -5.37
CA TYR A 382 -3.35 -16.03 -4.08
C TYR A 382 -4.44 -16.33 -3.05
N THR A 383 -4.07 -16.99 -1.95
CA THR A 383 -4.92 -17.15 -0.77
C THR A 383 -4.25 -16.49 0.40
N ASP A 384 -4.91 -15.53 1.03
CA ASP A 384 -4.42 -14.92 2.26
C ASP A 384 -4.74 -15.80 3.48
N ASP A 385 -3.72 -16.18 4.26
CA ASP A 385 -3.84 -16.99 5.48
C ASP A 385 -4.68 -16.31 6.59
N TYR A 386 -4.90 -15.01 6.49
CA TYR A 386 -5.68 -14.18 7.43
C TYR A 386 -6.99 -13.67 6.82
N GLU A 387 -7.03 -13.38 5.52
CA GLU A 387 -8.20 -12.80 4.85
C GLU A 387 -9.10 -13.82 4.14
N GLY A 388 -8.62 -15.03 3.80
CA GLY A 388 -9.38 -15.99 2.97
C GLY A 388 -9.74 -15.48 1.57
N VAL A 389 -9.22 -14.31 1.20
CA VAL A 389 -9.41 -13.67 -0.10
C VAL A 389 -8.73 -14.53 -1.15
N LEU A 390 -9.53 -14.93 -2.15
CA LEU A 390 -9.12 -15.67 -3.33
C LEU A 390 -9.03 -14.69 -4.50
N ILE A 391 -7.81 -14.37 -4.91
CA ILE A 391 -7.56 -13.59 -6.13
C ILE A 391 -6.80 -14.49 -7.08
N ASP A 392 -7.36 -14.70 -8.28
CA ASP A 392 -6.76 -15.52 -9.31
C ASP A 392 -6.43 -14.72 -10.56
N ASP A 393 -5.45 -15.21 -11.31
CA ASP A 393 -5.20 -14.76 -12.67
C ASP A 393 -4.78 -15.94 -13.53
N THR A 394 -4.89 -15.79 -14.85
CA THR A 394 -4.55 -16.80 -15.83
C THR A 394 -3.95 -16.17 -17.07
N VAL A 395 -2.82 -16.72 -17.52
CA VAL A 395 -2.15 -16.34 -18.77
C VAL A 395 -2.08 -17.53 -19.73
N ASN A 396 -2.35 -17.27 -21.02
CA ASN A 396 -2.17 -18.25 -22.09
C ASN A 396 -0.84 -17.99 -22.81
N ILE A 397 -0.10 -19.07 -23.04
CA ILE A 397 1.21 -19.07 -23.68
C ILE A 397 1.14 -19.88 -24.95
N VAL A 398 1.36 -19.23 -26.09
CA VAL A 398 1.32 -19.86 -27.42
C VAL A 398 2.71 -20.41 -27.73
N VAL A 399 2.79 -21.70 -28.01
CA VAL A 399 4.04 -22.36 -28.39
C VAL A 399 4.11 -22.46 -29.90
N VAL A 400 5.01 -21.72 -30.51
CA VAL A 400 5.26 -21.72 -31.96
C VAL A 400 6.45 -22.61 -32.30
N PRO A 401 6.62 -22.99 -33.59
CA PRO A 401 7.75 -23.81 -33.99
C PRO A 401 9.12 -23.23 -33.63
N GLY A 402 10.01 -24.11 -33.18
CA GLY A 402 11.41 -23.85 -32.93
C GLY A 402 12.25 -23.79 -34.21
N PRO A 403 13.59 -23.71 -34.06
CA PRO A 403 14.50 -23.85 -35.19
C PRO A 403 14.39 -25.26 -35.80
N ALA A 404 14.23 -25.34 -37.13
CA ALA A 404 14.19 -26.62 -37.85
C ALA A 404 15.41 -27.50 -37.53
N THR A 405 15.17 -28.72 -37.04
CA THR A 405 16.21 -29.72 -36.73
C THR A 405 16.49 -30.67 -37.88
N HIS A 406 15.48 -30.96 -38.72
CA HIS A 406 15.63 -31.92 -39.80
C HIS A 406 14.65 -31.70 -40.96
N VAL A 407 14.87 -32.44 -42.05
CA VAL A 407 14.03 -32.41 -43.25
C VAL A 407 13.39 -33.78 -43.45
N VAL A 408 12.08 -33.79 -43.62
CA VAL A 408 11.30 -34.99 -43.96
C VAL A 408 10.66 -34.87 -45.33
N ILE A 409 10.51 -36.00 -46.02
CA ILE A 409 9.78 -36.08 -47.28
C ILE A 409 8.40 -36.64 -47.01
N GLU A 410 7.38 -35.82 -47.24
CA GLU A 410 5.99 -36.12 -46.91
C GLU A 410 5.06 -36.08 -48.13
N PRO A 411 3.95 -36.84 -48.09
CA PRO A 411 2.97 -36.90 -49.18
C PRO A 411 2.01 -35.69 -49.27
N SER A 412 2.09 -34.74 -48.34
CA SER A 412 1.24 -33.54 -48.30
C SER A 412 2.00 -32.34 -47.75
N ALA A 413 1.68 -31.12 -48.20
CA ALA A 413 2.22 -29.85 -47.68
C ALA A 413 1.56 -29.41 -46.37
N VAL A 414 0.40 -29.98 -46.07
CA VAL A 414 -0.38 -29.73 -44.87
C VAL A 414 -0.60 -31.10 -44.26
N ALA A 415 -0.04 -31.34 -43.06
CA ALA A 415 -0.17 -32.62 -42.38
C ALA A 415 -1.65 -33.02 -42.34
N ALA A 416 -2.01 -34.12 -42.99
CA ALA A 416 -3.38 -34.65 -42.89
C ALA A 416 -3.58 -35.38 -41.54
N ASP A 417 -2.48 -35.52 -40.78
CA ASP A 417 -2.27 -36.41 -39.64
C ASP A 417 -1.91 -35.64 -38.36
N GLY A 418 -1.55 -34.35 -38.44
CA GLY A 418 -1.27 -33.49 -37.28
C GLY A 418 0.07 -32.76 -37.34
N TYR A 419 0.16 -31.61 -36.66
CA TYR A 419 1.39 -30.83 -36.55
C TYR A 419 2.50 -31.55 -35.78
N TRP A 420 2.16 -32.58 -34.98
CA TRP A 420 3.01 -33.23 -33.97
C TRP A 420 3.65 -34.56 -34.39
N ASP A 421 3.23 -35.15 -35.51
CA ASP A 421 3.75 -36.45 -35.95
C ASP A 421 4.52 -36.33 -37.28
N ASP A 422 5.78 -36.76 -37.24
CA ASP A 422 6.57 -36.97 -38.45
C ASP A 422 6.02 -38.18 -39.23
N ASN A 423 5.70 -38.00 -40.51
CA ASN A 423 5.28 -39.09 -41.40
C ASN A 423 6.21 -39.27 -42.61
N PRO A 424 7.51 -39.54 -42.39
CA PRO A 424 8.49 -39.62 -43.47
C PRO A 424 8.25 -40.85 -44.34
N LYS A 425 8.31 -40.68 -45.68
CA LYS A 425 8.31 -41.82 -46.59
C LYS A 425 9.64 -42.58 -46.54
N ALA A 426 9.60 -43.82 -46.08
CA ALA A 426 10.76 -44.71 -46.04
C ALA A 426 11.30 -45.10 -47.43
N PHE A 427 10.44 -45.14 -48.44
CA PHE A 427 10.82 -45.41 -49.82
C PHE A 427 9.95 -44.61 -50.79
N ILE A 428 10.58 -44.17 -51.87
CA ILE A 428 9.93 -43.47 -52.98
C ILE A 428 10.04 -44.41 -54.19
N GLN A 429 8.91 -44.90 -54.68
CA GLN A 429 8.88 -45.74 -55.87
C GLN A 429 8.62 -44.86 -57.09
N ILE A 430 9.65 -44.61 -57.89
CA ILE A 430 9.52 -43.89 -59.16
C ILE A 430 9.17 -44.91 -60.26
N GLY A 431 7.97 -44.83 -60.80
CA GLY A 431 7.53 -45.70 -61.89
C GLY A 431 8.21 -45.36 -63.23
N ALA A 432 8.47 -46.38 -64.06
CA ALA A 432 9.15 -46.21 -65.36
C ALA A 432 8.43 -45.28 -66.36
N ASN A 433 7.15 -44.97 -66.12
CA ASN A 433 6.32 -44.08 -66.95
C ASN A 433 5.85 -42.82 -66.19
N GLN A 434 6.37 -42.56 -64.98
CA GLN A 434 5.92 -41.46 -64.14
C GLN A 434 6.49 -40.14 -64.68
N THR A 435 5.63 -39.28 -65.24
CA THR A 435 6.04 -38.03 -65.90
C THR A 435 5.62 -36.76 -65.15
N THR A 436 4.65 -36.81 -64.22
CA THR A 436 4.35 -35.79 -63.18
C THR A 436 3.27 -36.27 -62.20
N ASN A 437 3.25 -35.71 -60.99
CA ASN A 437 2.17 -35.69 -59.96
C ASN A 437 2.01 -36.86 -58.97
N ASP A 438 3.03 -37.15 -58.17
CA ASP A 438 2.79 -37.30 -56.73
C ASP A 438 3.42 -36.07 -56.07
N GLN A 439 2.61 -35.17 -55.49
CA GLN A 439 3.15 -33.98 -54.82
C GLN A 439 3.85 -34.43 -53.54
N MET A 440 5.17 -34.58 -53.60
CA MET A 440 6.01 -34.78 -52.42
C MET A 440 6.55 -33.43 -51.97
N TYR A 441 6.56 -33.23 -50.66
CA TYR A 441 7.00 -32.00 -50.04
C TYR A 441 8.20 -32.30 -49.17
N ALA A 442 9.26 -31.51 -49.35
CA ALA A 442 10.34 -31.45 -48.38
C ALA A 442 9.91 -30.47 -47.28
N ILE A 443 9.63 -30.98 -46.09
CA ILE A 443 9.15 -30.21 -44.96
C ILE A 443 10.29 -30.06 -43.96
N LEU A 444 10.50 -28.83 -43.48
CA LEU A 444 11.38 -28.54 -42.36
C LEU A 444 10.58 -28.77 -41.07
N ARG A 445 11.07 -29.67 -40.23
CA ARG A 445 10.49 -29.99 -38.92
C ARG A 445 11.42 -29.45 -37.83
N ASP A 446 10.87 -28.80 -36.81
CA ASP A 446 11.58 -28.30 -35.63
C ASP A 446 11.94 -29.40 -34.65
#